data_AF-A0A965F8R4-F1
#
_entry.id   AF-A0A965F8R4-F1
#
_cell.length_a   1.000
_cell.length_b   1.000
_cell.length_c   1.000
_cell.angle_alpha   90.00
_cell.angle_beta   90.00
_cell.angle_gamma   90.00
#
_symmetry.space_group_name_H-M   'P 1'
#
loop_
_entity.id
_entity.type
_entity.pdbx_description
1 polymer ?
#
loop_
_entity_poly.entity_id
_entity_poly.type
_entity_poly.pdbx_seq_one_letter_code
_entity_poly.pdbx_strand_id
1 'polypeptide(L)'
;MVTNATSFSRSGLSDWIIQRFSAVILAAYTLFILAVLGATPELDYESWRAVFSQNSVRLFSIISLFALCGHTWVGMWTVGTDYLTGRQLGGKGTFIRLIYQSFCVLLIAVYLLWGIQIFWGS
;
A
#
# COMPACT_ATOMS: atom_id res chain seq x y z
N MET A 1 -18.57 -11.21 -17.93
CA MET A 1 -18.12 -10.94 -16.54
C MET A 1 -18.99 -9.83 -15.97
N VAL A 2 -19.59 -10.03 -14.80
CA VAL A 2 -20.32 -8.95 -14.09
C VAL A 2 -19.28 -8.00 -13.51
N THR A 3 -19.30 -6.74 -13.94
CA THR A 3 -18.42 -5.68 -13.41
C THR A 3 -18.90 -5.27 -12.02
N ASN A 4 -18.08 -5.49 -10.98
CA ASN A 4 -18.35 -4.99 -9.65
C ASN A 4 -17.89 -3.53 -9.57
N ALA A 5 -18.80 -2.59 -9.28
CA ALA A 5 -18.49 -1.16 -9.23
C ALA A 5 -17.42 -0.79 -8.18
N THR A 6 -17.16 -1.69 -7.23
CA THR A 6 -16.18 -1.47 -6.15
C THR A 6 -14.83 -2.16 -6.38
N SER A 7 -14.66 -2.96 -7.44
CA SER A 7 -13.37 -3.62 -7.71
C SER A 7 -12.38 -2.66 -8.36
N PHE A 8 -11.09 -2.79 -8.01
CA PHE A 8 -10.03 -1.96 -8.59
C PHE A 8 -9.89 -2.15 -10.09
N SER A 9 -9.70 -3.40 -10.49
CA SER A 9 -9.59 -3.78 -11.89
C SER A 9 -10.87 -4.47 -12.34
N ARG A 10 -11.01 -4.57 -13.66
CA ARG A 10 -12.14 -5.22 -14.31
C ARG A 10 -11.91 -6.73 -14.50
N SER A 11 -10.81 -7.30 -13.98
CA SER A 11 -10.49 -8.72 -14.11
C SER A 11 -9.58 -9.25 -12.99
N GLY A 12 -9.86 -10.46 -12.51
CA GLY A 12 -9.02 -11.10 -11.48
C GLY A 12 -7.55 -11.30 -11.91
N LEU A 13 -7.27 -11.43 -13.21
CA LEU A 13 -5.90 -11.50 -13.72
C LEU A 13 -5.15 -10.18 -13.51
N SER A 14 -5.80 -9.04 -13.72
CA SER A 14 -5.18 -7.74 -13.49
C SER A 14 -4.88 -7.53 -12.00
N ASP A 15 -5.83 -7.85 -11.12
CA ASP A 15 -5.63 -7.79 -9.66
C ASP A 15 -4.49 -8.71 -9.21
N TRP A 16 -4.41 -9.91 -9.81
CA TRP A 16 -3.34 -10.86 -9.55
C TRP A 16 -1.98 -10.28 -9.90
N ILE A 17 -1.83 -9.69 -11.11
CA ILE A 17 -0.58 -9.08 -11.58
C ILE A 17 -0.16 -7.92 -10.66
N ILE A 18 -1.11 -7.03 -10.32
CA ILE A 18 -0.87 -5.89 -9.43
C ILE A 18 -0.32 -6.38 -8.10
N GLN A 19 -0.93 -7.41 -7.50
CA GLN A 19 -0.47 -8.00 -6.24
C GLN A 19 0.97 -8.52 -6.30
N ARG A 20 1.34 -9.27 -7.35
CA ARG A 20 2.68 -9.90 -7.43
C ARG A 20 3.76 -8.88 -7.70
N PHE A 21 3.51 -7.97 -8.64
CA PHE A 21 4.50 -6.95 -8.99
C PHE A 21 4.74 -5.97 -7.84
N SER A 22 3.66 -5.51 -7.20
CA SER A 22 3.78 -4.65 -6.01
C SER A 22 4.47 -5.37 -4.85
N ALA A 23 4.18 -6.66 -4.61
CA ALA A 23 4.84 -7.43 -3.55
C ALA A 23 6.36 -7.52 -3.75
N VAL A 24 6.84 -7.71 -4.98
CA VAL A 24 8.29 -7.73 -5.27
C VAL A 24 8.94 -6.38 -5.00
N ILE A 25 8.30 -5.28 -5.40
CA ILE A 25 8.79 -3.92 -5.11
C ILE A 25 8.86 -3.67 -3.60
N LEU A 26 7.79 -3.99 -2.88
CA LEU A 26 7.71 -3.80 -1.43
C LEU A 26 8.72 -4.67 -0.67
N ALA A 27 8.94 -5.90 -1.12
CA ALA A 27 9.97 -6.78 -0.56
C ALA A 27 11.37 -6.19 -0.78
N ALA A 28 11.68 -5.72 -1.99
CA ALA A 28 12.95 -5.08 -2.29
C ALA A 28 13.18 -3.82 -1.43
N TYR A 29 12.15 -2.99 -1.26
CA TYR A 29 12.23 -1.78 -0.42
C TYR A 29 12.43 -2.14 1.06
N THR A 30 11.72 -3.15 1.55
CA THR A 30 11.88 -3.64 2.92
C THR A 30 13.31 -4.13 3.16
N LEU A 31 13.87 -4.94 2.25
CA LEU A 31 15.24 -5.41 2.34
C LEU A 31 16.25 -4.26 2.30
N PHE A 32 16.02 -3.25 1.46
CA PHE A 32 16.84 -2.05 1.42
C PHE A 32 16.86 -1.31 2.77
N ILE A 33 15.69 -1.07 3.38
CA ILE A 33 15.62 -0.41 4.69
C ILE A 33 16.31 -1.25 5.76
N LEU A 34 16.08 -2.57 5.78
CA LEU A 34 16.76 -3.48 6.72
C LEU A 34 18.28 -3.48 6.54
N ALA A 35 18.77 -3.41 5.29
CA ALA A 35 20.19 -3.30 5.01
C ALA A 35 20.79 -1.97 5.51
N VAL A 36 20.08 -0.85 5.33
CA VAL A 36 20.51 0.46 5.88
C VAL A 36 20.61 0.40 7.41
N LEU A 37 19.58 -0.15 8.07
CA LEU A 37 19.57 -0.30 9.54
C LEU A 37 20.68 -1.25 10.02
N GLY A 38 20.91 -2.37 9.34
CA GLY A 38 21.95 -3.33 9.70
C GLY A 38 23.37 -2.84 9.43
N ALA A 39 23.57 -1.97 8.43
CA ALA A 39 24.85 -1.38 8.08
C ALA A 39 25.19 -0.11 8.88
N THR A 40 24.25 0.42 9.68
CA THR A 40 24.42 1.67 10.43
C THR A 40 24.13 1.45 11.92
N PRO A 41 25.09 0.91 12.71
CA PRO A 41 24.88 0.55 14.12
C PRO A 41 24.55 1.74 15.03
N GLU A 42 25.09 2.93 14.73
CA GLU A 42 24.85 4.17 15.46
C GLU A 42 24.01 5.13 14.60
N LEU A 43 22.78 4.72 14.28
CA LEU A 43 21.90 5.54 13.46
C LEU A 43 21.45 6.79 14.21
N ASP A 44 21.83 7.95 13.69
CA ASP A 44 21.45 9.27 14.16
C ASP A 44 20.66 10.06 13.09
N TYR A 45 20.30 11.29 13.42
CA TYR A 45 19.53 12.15 12.50
C TYR A 45 20.30 12.42 11.20
N GLU A 46 21.59 12.76 11.28
CA GLU A 46 22.38 13.15 10.12
C GLU A 46 22.63 11.98 9.17
N SER A 47 22.98 10.81 9.70
CA SER A 47 23.14 9.58 8.90
C SER A 47 21.83 9.14 8.23
N TRP A 48 20.70 9.20 8.94
CA TRP A 48 19.39 8.89 8.36
C TRP A 48 19.00 9.90 7.27
N ARG A 49 19.17 11.20 7.54
CA ARG A 49 18.90 12.27 6.59
C ARG A 49 19.78 12.14 5.35
N ALA A 50 21.05 11.77 5.49
CA ALA A 50 21.98 11.60 4.38
C ALA A 50 21.49 10.51 3.41
N VAL A 51 20.98 9.38 3.91
CA VAL A 51 20.40 8.31 3.07
C VAL A 51 19.19 8.83 2.29
N PHE A 52 18.23 9.46 2.96
CA PHE A 52 16.99 9.93 2.33
C PHE A 52 17.12 11.26 1.58
N SER A 53 18.27 11.94 1.66
CA SER A 53 18.59 13.08 0.80
C SER A 53 18.96 12.67 -0.63
N GLN A 54 19.31 11.40 -0.86
CA GLN A 54 19.67 10.92 -2.20
C GLN A 54 18.42 10.80 -3.08
N ASN A 55 18.46 11.38 -4.28
CA ASN A 55 17.34 11.35 -5.22
C ASN A 55 16.91 9.92 -5.60
N SER A 56 17.86 8.98 -5.69
CA SER A 56 17.58 7.56 -5.94
C SER A 56 16.72 6.94 -4.84
N VAL A 57 17.03 7.22 -3.57
CA VAL A 57 16.29 6.71 -2.40
C VAL A 57 14.91 7.36 -2.33
N ARG A 58 14.80 8.66 -2.61
CA ARG A 58 13.50 9.36 -2.69
C ARG A 58 12.60 8.76 -3.77
N LEU A 59 13.16 8.52 -4.97
CA LEU A 59 12.42 7.93 -6.07
C LEU A 59 11.99 6.48 -5.74
N PHE A 60 12.90 5.68 -5.18
CA PHE A 60 12.57 4.31 -4.79
C PHE A 60 11.47 4.27 -3.71
N SER A 61 11.50 5.21 -2.77
CA SER A 61 10.47 5.35 -1.73
C SER A 61 9.11 5.71 -2.32
N ILE A 62 9.05 6.63 -3.29
CA ILE A 62 7.80 6.97 -3.99
C ILE A 62 7.28 5.79 -4.83
N ILE A 63 8.13 5.09 -5.57
CA ILE A 63 7.73 3.89 -6.31
C ILE A 63 7.13 2.85 -5.35
N SER A 64 7.76 2.66 -4.19
CA SER A 64 7.27 1.74 -3.15
C SER A 64 5.95 2.20 -2.54
N LEU A 65 5.74 3.51 -2.39
CA LEU A 65 4.48 4.09 -1.92
C LEU A 65 3.33 3.84 -2.90
N PHE A 66 3.55 3.98 -4.21
CA PHE A 66 2.56 3.63 -5.22
C PHE A 66 2.30 2.11 -5.27
N ALA A 67 3.35 1.29 -5.13
CA ALA A 67 3.21 -0.15 -5.02
C ALA A 67 2.35 -0.53 -3.80
N LEU A 68 2.58 0.12 -2.64
CA LEU A 68 1.77 -0.05 -1.44
C LEU A 68 0.30 0.28 -1.69
N CYS A 69 0.00 1.38 -2.38
CA CYS A 69 -1.37 1.75 -2.70
C CYS A 69 -2.12 0.63 -3.45
N GLY A 70 -1.51 0.09 -4.51
CA GLY A 70 -2.08 -1.00 -5.29
C GLY A 70 -2.19 -2.30 -4.50
N HIS A 71 -1.12 -2.66 -3.78
CA HIS A 71 -1.04 -3.87 -2.97
C HIS A 71 -2.12 -3.88 -1.87
N THR A 72 -2.20 -2.79 -1.10
CA THR A 72 -3.14 -2.66 0.00
C THR A 72 -4.57 -2.58 -0.52
N TRP A 73 -4.85 -1.84 -1.60
CA TRP A 73 -6.22 -1.75 -2.10
C TRP A 73 -6.76 -3.11 -2.55
N VAL A 74 -6.03 -3.85 -3.39
CA VAL A 74 -6.47 -5.18 -3.85
C VAL A 74 -6.57 -6.16 -2.67
N GLY A 75 -5.61 -6.12 -1.74
CA GLY A 75 -5.58 -7.01 -0.58
C GLY A 75 -6.75 -6.76 0.37
N MET A 76 -6.97 -5.50 0.75
CA MET A 76 -8.06 -5.12 1.65
C MET A 76 -9.42 -5.27 0.97
N TRP A 77 -9.53 -5.01 -0.33
CA TRP A 77 -10.75 -5.31 -1.07
C TRP A 77 -11.11 -6.79 -0.99
N THR A 78 -10.14 -7.69 -1.21
CA THR A 78 -10.32 -9.14 -1.14
C THR A 78 -10.76 -9.58 0.26
N VAL A 79 -10.09 -9.09 1.31
CA VAL A 79 -10.49 -9.35 2.70
C VAL A 79 -11.92 -8.88 2.96
N GLY A 80 -12.27 -7.68 2.50
CA GLY A 80 -13.62 -7.14 2.65
C GLY A 80 -14.68 -8.00 1.96
N THR A 81 -14.44 -8.45 0.72
CA THR A 81 -15.40 -9.25 -0.03
C THR A 81 -15.50 -10.70 0.42
N ASP A 82 -14.44 -11.26 1.00
CA ASP A 82 -14.42 -12.65 1.47
C ASP A 82 -15.06 -12.79 2.84
N TYR A 83 -14.80 -11.84 3.75
CA TYR A 83 -15.19 -11.97 5.16
C TYR A 83 -16.34 -11.05 5.57
N LEU A 84 -16.50 -9.86 4.97
CA LEU A 84 -17.56 -8.90 5.32
C LEU A 84 -18.77 -9.08 4.40
N THR A 85 -19.40 -10.26 4.45
CA THR A 85 -20.57 -10.57 3.59
C THR A 85 -21.83 -10.78 4.40
N GLY A 86 -22.97 -10.82 3.69
CA GLY A 86 -24.25 -11.15 4.31
C GLY A 86 -24.31 -12.55 4.92
N ARG A 87 -23.48 -13.49 4.43
CA ARG A 87 -23.37 -14.84 5.01
C ARG A 87 -22.76 -14.80 6.41
N GLN A 88 -21.69 -14.03 6.62
CA GLN A 88 -21.00 -13.95 7.91
C GLN A 88 -21.63 -12.94 8.88
N LEU A 89 -22.19 -11.84 8.36
CA LEU A 89 -22.62 -10.68 9.16
C LEU A 89 -24.13 -10.36 9.04
N GLY A 90 -24.91 -11.24 8.38
CA GLY A 90 -26.34 -11.04 8.15
C GLY A 90 -26.64 -9.80 7.30
N GLY A 91 -27.83 -9.21 7.49
CA GLY A 91 -28.27 -8.04 6.71
C GLY A 91 -27.36 -6.80 6.80
N LYS A 92 -26.45 -6.75 7.78
CA LYS A 92 -25.51 -5.63 7.97
C LYS A 92 -24.21 -5.77 7.17
N GLY A 93 -23.91 -6.94 6.61
CA GLY A 93 -22.60 -7.24 6.01
C GLY A 93 -22.20 -6.26 4.90
N THR A 94 -23.10 -5.95 3.98
CA THR A 94 -22.82 -4.99 2.89
C THR A 94 -22.52 -3.59 3.43
N PHE A 95 -23.28 -3.11 4.41
CA PHE A 95 -23.07 -1.78 5.00
C PHE A 95 -21.71 -1.68 5.70
N ILE A 96 -21.36 -2.70 6.51
CA ILE A 96 -20.07 -2.77 7.20
C ILE A 96 -18.92 -2.80 6.18
N ARG A 97 -19.04 -3.60 5.12
CA ARG A 97 -18.03 -3.68 4.06
C ARG A 97 -17.80 -2.34 3.37
N LEU A 98 -18.87 -1.57 3.10
CA LEU A 98 -18.74 -0.24 2.47
C LEU A 98 -18.01 0.75 3.39
N ILE A 99 -18.31 0.77 4.69
CA ILE A 99 -17.57 1.60 5.66
C ILE A 99 -16.09 1.19 5.69
N TYR A 100 -15.81 -0.11 5.79
CA TYR A 100 -14.46 -0.65 5.80
C TYR A 100 -13.68 -0.28 4.53
N GLN A 101 -14.25 -0.49 3.35
CA GLN A 101 -13.60 -0.15 2.08
C GLN A 101 -13.38 1.36 1.95
N SER A 102 -14.33 2.19 2.38
CA SER A 102 -14.18 3.66 2.39
C SER A 102 -13.03 4.10 3.30
N PHE A 103 -12.93 3.51 4.49
CA PHE A 103 -11.83 3.77 5.42
C PHE A 103 -10.48 3.34 4.83
N CYS A 104 -10.40 2.17 4.19
CA CYS A 104 -9.18 1.73 3.52
C CYS A 104 -8.73 2.69 2.42
N VAL A 105 -9.64 3.16 1.56
CA VAL A 105 -9.31 4.13 0.50
C VAL A 105 -8.81 5.45 1.10
N LEU A 106 -9.48 5.95 2.14
CA LEU A 106 -9.07 7.17 2.83
C LEU A 106 -7.67 7.05 3.43
N LEU A 107 -7.36 5.94 4.11
CA LEU A 107 -6.01 5.72 4.66
C LEU A 107 -4.96 5.60 3.56
N ILE A 108 -5.24 4.89 2.47
CA ILE A 108 -4.33 4.80 1.33
C ILE A 108 -4.03 6.20 0.77
N ALA A 109 -5.06 7.04 0.61
CA ALA A 109 -4.90 8.41 0.14
C ALA A 109 -4.06 9.26 1.11
N VAL A 110 -4.32 9.16 2.43
CA VAL A 110 -3.53 9.85 3.45
C VAL A 110 -2.07 9.42 3.38
N TYR A 111 -1.77 8.12 3.33
CA TYR A 111 -0.40 7.62 3.25
C TYR A 111 0.30 8.05 1.97
N LEU A 112 -0.39 8.04 0.83
CA LEU A 112 0.16 8.50 -0.43
C LEU A 112 0.52 9.99 -0.38
N LEU A 113 -0.43 10.84 0.01
CA LEU A 113 -0.22 12.29 0.03
C LEU A 113 0.82 12.71 1.07
N TRP A 114 0.72 12.15 2.28
CA TRP A 114 1.68 12.42 3.34
C TRP A 114 3.08 11.91 3.00
N GLY A 115 3.19 10.72 2.41
CA GLY A 115 4.48 10.19 1.95
C GLY A 115 5.11 11.04 0.84
N ILE A 116 4.33 11.52 -0.13
CA ILE A 116 4.81 12.47 -1.14
C ILE A 116 5.33 13.75 -0.47
N GLN A 117 4.59 14.30 0.49
CA GLN A 117 5.01 15.48 1.24
C GLN A 117 6.31 15.24 2.03
N ILE A 118 6.50 14.06 2.63
CA ILE A 118 7.72 13.73 3.36
C ILE A 118 8.94 13.70 2.42
N PHE A 119 8.83 13.08 1.25
CA PHE A 119 9.97 12.89 0.35
C PHE A 119 10.25 14.09 -0.57
N TRP A 120 9.23 14.92 -0.86
CA TRP A 120 9.32 16.00 -1.86
C TRP A 120 8.75 17.34 -1.42
N GLY A 121 8.13 17.43 -0.24
CA GLY A 121 7.53 18.67 0.28
C GLY A 121 8.50 19.59 1.01
N SER A 122 9.80 19.49 0.74
CA SER A 122 10.82 20.43 1.20
C SER A 122 10.76 21.74 0.41
#